data_AF-A0A2I1EFZ2-F1
#
_entry.id   AF-A0A2I1EFZ2-F1
#
_cell.length_a   1.000
_cell.length_b   1.000
_cell.length_c   1.000
_cell.angle_alpha   90.00
_cell.angle_beta   90.00
_cell.angle_gamma   90.00
#
_symmetry.space_group_name_H-M   'P 1'
#
loop_
_entity.id
_entity.type
_entity.pdbx_description
1 polymer ?
#
loop_
_entity_poly.entity_id
_entity_poly.type
_entity_poly.pdbx_seq_one_letter_code
_entity_poly.pdbx_strand_id
1 'polypeptide(L)'
;MEGETIKNNEVAEDNLKASIPKTLACLFQKACRAEICATKAIQKEILCWYYYVKMYKEKVEEIKNAQRGVSDQSARNQVYDNIMEHLSDRFTKDTLCKKTQKAVKIFKLF
;
A
#
# COMPACT_ATOMS: atom_id res chain seq x y z
N MET A 1 46.54 -13.53 -51.94
CA MET A 1 46.01 -14.90 -51.87
C MET A 1 46.47 -15.47 -50.54
N GLU A 2 45.64 -16.30 -49.91
CA GLU A 2 45.71 -16.77 -48.51
C GLU A 2 45.17 -15.74 -47.50
N GLY A 3 44.19 -16.04 -46.65
CA GLY A 3 43.45 -17.26 -46.40
C GLY A 3 42.55 -16.99 -45.19
N GLU A 4 41.26 -17.07 -45.41
CA GLU A 4 40.22 -16.93 -44.40
C GLU A 4 40.34 -18.05 -43.35
N THR A 5 40.33 -17.72 -42.06
CA THR A 5 40.04 -18.70 -41.01
C THR A 5 38.97 -18.15 -40.08
N ILE A 6 37.75 -18.54 -40.41
CA ILE A 6 36.57 -18.53 -39.53
C ILE A 6 36.93 -19.36 -38.28
N LYS A 7 37.00 -18.72 -37.12
CA LYS A 7 36.95 -19.43 -35.83
C LYS A 7 35.57 -19.27 -35.23
N ASN A 8 34.85 -20.35 -35.45
CA ASN A 8 33.53 -20.74 -35.01
C ASN A 8 33.10 -20.21 -33.64
N ASN A 9 31.85 -19.80 -33.67
CA ASN A 9 30.97 -19.34 -32.63
C ASN A 9 30.53 -20.53 -31.74
N GLU A 10 31.33 -20.92 -30.73
CA GLU A 10 30.94 -21.98 -29.77
C GLU A 10 31.35 -21.69 -28.31
N VAL A 11 31.49 -20.41 -27.93
CA VAL A 11 31.78 -20.01 -26.53
C VAL A 11 30.69 -19.09 -25.99
N ALA A 12 29.42 -19.48 -26.16
CA ALA A 12 28.30 -18.70 -25.61
C ALA A 12 27.20 -19.53 -24.92
N GLU A 13 27.03 -20.81 -25.24
CA GLU A 13 25.93 -21.60 -24.64
C GLU A 13 26.27 -22.18 -23.26
N ASP A 14 27.50 -22.67 -23.03
CA ASP A 14 27.83 -23.36 -21.78
C ASP A 14 28.08 -22.41 -20.59
N ASN A 15 28.59 -21.19 -20.83
CA ASN A 15 28.68 -20.16 -19.79
C ASN A 15 27.31 -19.53 -19.45
N LEU A 16 26.36 -19.55 -20.39
CA LEU A 16 24.99 -19.15 -20.13
C LEU A 16 24.25 -20.22 -19.32
N LYS A 17 24.40 -21.51 -19.66
CA LYS A 17 23.86 -22.65 -18.88
C LYS A 17 24.35 -22.73 -17.43
N ALA A 18 25.64 -22.47 -17.18
CA ALA A 18 26.17 -22.41 -15.80
C ALA A 18 25.69 -21.15 -15.02
N SER A 19 25.30 -20.10 -15.75
CA SER A 19 24.77 -18.84 -15.23
C SER A 19 23.24 -18.87 -15.00
N ILE A 20 22.49 -19.69 -15.74
CA ILE A 20 21.02 -19.78 -15.64
C ILE A 20 20.55 -20.16 -14.23
N PRO A 21 21.06 -21.22 -13.56
CA PRO A 21 20.63 -21.55 -12.20
C PRO A 21 20.89 -20.44 -11.19
N LYS A 22 22.04 -19.75 -11.29
CA LYS A 22 22.39 -18.61 -10.43
C LYS A 22 21.51 -17.39 -10.71
N THR A 23 21.20 -17.15 -11.99
CA THR A 23 20.33 -16.03 -12.42
C THR A 23 18.88 -16.28 -12.01
N LEU A 24 18.37 -17.50 -12.18
CA LEU A 24 17.04 -17.91 -11.72
C LEU A 24 16.92 -17.85 -10.19
N ALA A 25 17.93 -18.33 -9.46
CA ALA A 25 17.96 -18.22 -8.00
C ALA A 25 17.96 -16.74 -7.54
N CYS A 26 18.73 -15.88 -8.22
CA CYS A 26 18.75 -14.44 -7.94
C CYS A 26 17.37 -13.80 -8.19
N LEU A 27 16.73 -14.13 -9.31
CA LEU A 27 15.39 -13.64 -9.64
C LEU A 27 14.34 -14.14 -8.63
N PHE A 28 14.38 -15.42 -8.26
CA PHE A 28 13.49 -16.00 -7.25
C PHE A 28 13.65 -15.31 -5.89
N GLN A 29 14.89 -15.11 -5.42
CA GLN A 29 15.14 -14.38 -4.17
C GLN A 29 14.64 -12.94 -4.21
N LYS A 30 14.82 -12.24 -5.35
CA LYS A 30 14.26 -10.90 -5.54
C LYS A 30 12.75 -10.90 -5.47
N ALA A 31 12.09 -11.88 -6.09
CA ALA A 31 10.64 -12.05 -6.03
C ALA A 31 10.16 -12.28 -4.59
N CYS A 32 10.75 -13.22 -3.84
CA CYS A 32 10.40 -13.46 -2.44
C CYS A 32 10.61 -12.22 -1.56
N ARG A 33 11.70 -11.47 -1.78
CA ARG A 33 11.93 -10.20 -1.05
C ARG A 33 10.85 -9.18 -1.37
N ALA A 34 10.50 -9.02 -2.65
CA ALA A 34 9.42 -8.11 -3.06
C ALA A 34 8.07 -8.51 -2.46
N GLU A 35 7.75 -9.80 -2.42
CA GLU A 35 6.54 -10.36 -1.80
C GLU A 35 6.48 -10.05 -0.29
N ILE A 36 7.57 -10.26 0.44
CA ILE A 36 7.66 -9.93 1.87
C ILE A 36 7.47 -8.42 2.08
N CYS A 37 8.11 -7.59 1.25
CA CYS A 37 7.96 -6.15 1.32
C CYS A 37 6.52 -5.70 1.04
N ALA A 38 5.87 -6.26 0.03
CA ALA A 38 4.47 -6.00 -0.29
C ALA A 38 3.54 -6.40 0.86
N THR A 39 3.75 -7.60 1.44
CA THR A 39 2.98 -8.07 2.59
C THR A 39 3.13 -7.14 3.79
N LYS A 40 4.36 -6.72 4.10
CA LYS A 40 4.61 -5.76 5.19
C LYS A 40 3.96 -4.40 4.92
N ALA A 41 3.97 -3.94 3.67
CA ALA A 41 3.30 -2.69 3.29
C ALA A 41 1.78 -2.79 3.49
N ILE A 42 1.15 -3.90 3.08
CA ILE A 42 -0.28 -4.16 3.29
C ILE A 42 -0.62 -4.21 4.79
N GLN A 43 0.18 -4.92 5.59
CA GLN A 43 -0.02 -4.97 7.04
C GLN A 43 0.05 -3.58 7.68
N LYS A 44 1.03 -2.76 7.28
CA LYS A 44 1.13 -1.37 7.73
C LYS A 44 -0.08 -0.54 7.32
N GLU A 45 -0.54 -0.67 6.09
CA GLU A 45 -1.74 0.02 5.60
C GLU A 45 -2.98 -0.36 6.43
N ILE A 46 -3.21 -1.66 6.66
CA ILE A 46 -4.32 -2.16 7.49
C ILE A 46 -4.24 -1.59 8.91
N LEU A 47 -3.05 -1.61 9.52
CA LEU A 47 -2.83 -1.09 10.87
C LEU A 47 -3.12 0.42 10.96
N CYS A 48 -2.67 1.20 9.97
CA CYS A 48 -2.99 2.62 9.89
C CYS A 48 -4.49 2.86 9.76
N TRP A 49 -5.20 2.09 8.91
CA TRP A 49 -6.65 2.20 8.76
C TRP A 49 -7.40 1.82 10.05
N TYR A 50 -6.92 0.81 10.77
CA TYR A 50 -7.49 0.40 12.06
C TYR A 50 -7.44 1.55 13.07
N TYR A 51 -6.25 2.12 13.31
CA TYR A 51 -6.09 3.22 14.25
C TYR A 51 -6.82 4.48 13.81
N TYR A 52 -6.82 4.78 12.51
CA TYR A 52 -7.58 5.88 11.94
C TYR A 52 -9.08 5.76 12.29
N VAL A 53 -9.70 4.59 12.09
CA VAL A 53 -11.13 4.38 12.41
C VAL A 53 -11.39 4.48 13.90
N LYS A 54 -10.49 3.97 14.74
CA LYS A 54 -10.61 4.07 16.20
C LYS A 54 -10.66 5.54 16.63
N MET A 55 -9.65 6.32 16.25
CA MET A 55 -9.56 7.76 16.57
C MET A 55 -10.72 8.56 15.96
N TYR A 56 -11.13 8.23 14.73
CA TYR A 56 -12.28 8.85 14.08
C TYR A 56 -13.56 8.68 14.90
N LYS A 57 -13.86 7.45 15.36
CA LYS A 57 -15.04 7.18 16.20
C LYS A 57 -14.97 7.91 17.53
N GLU A 58 -13.80 7.93 18.17
CA GLU A 58 -13.58 8.67 19.42
C GLU A 58 -13.89 10.17 19.22
N LYS A 59 -13.39 10.79 18.14
CA LYS A 59 -13.67 12.20 17.84
C LYS A 59 -15.14 12.49 17.53
N VAL A 60 -15.84 11.58 16.86
CA VAL A 60 -17.29 11.72 16.62
C VAL A 60 -18.05 11.71 17.94
N GLU A 61 -17.71 10.80 18.86
CA GLU A 61 -18.35 10.74 20.18
C GLU A 61 -17.99 11.94 21.07
N GLU A 62 -16.74 12.42 21.03
CA GLU A 62 -16.34 13.67 21.71
C GLU A 62 -17.22 14.85 21.27
N ILE A 63 -17.44 15.02 19.96
CA ILE A 63 -18.30 16.10 19.44
C ILE A 63 -19.74 15.93 19.90
N LYS A 64 -20.29 14.72 19.82
CA LYS A 64 -21.68 14.44 20.26
C LYS A 64 -21.87 14.70 21.76
N ASN A 65 -20.87 14.40 22.58
CA ASN A 65 -20.91 14.61 24.02
C ASN A 65 -20.76 16.11 24.38
N ALA A 66 -19.92 16.84 23.64
CA ALA A 66 -19.71 18.27 23.85
C ALA A 66 -20.88 19.14 23.34
N GLN A 67 -21.52 18.74 22.24
CA GLN A 67 -22.57 19.52 21.57
C GLN A 67 -23.92 18.82 21.68
N ARG A 68 -24.70 19.19 22.70
CA ARG A 68 -26.02 18.59 22.96
C ARG A 68 -26.97 18.77 21.76
N GLY A 69 -27.53 17.67 21.26
CA GLY A 69 -28.51 17.68 20.17
C GLY A 69 -27.90 17.57 18.76
N VAL A 70 -26.58 17.44 18.64
CA VAL A 70 -25.93 17.22 17.34
C VAL A 70 -26.21 15.81 16.84
N SER A 71 -26.64 15.70 15.57
CA SER A 71 -26.84 14.42 14.91
C SER A 71 -25.50 13.73 14.62
N ASP A 72 -25.50 12.40 14.59
CA ASP A 72 -24.31 11.62 14.23
C ASP A 72 -23.73 12.05 12.87
N GLN A 73 -24.59 12.34 11.88
CA GLN A 73 -24.14 12.84 10.58
C GLN A 73 -23.44 14.20 10.67
N SER A 74 -23.94 15.11 11.50
CA SER A 74 -23.32 16.43 11.68
C SER A 74 -21.98 16.30 12.40
N ALA A 75 -21.89 15.49 13.46
CA ALA A 75 -20.62 15.21 14.14
C ALA A 75 -19.58 14.60 13.20
N ARG A 76 -19.96 13.62 12.37
CA ARG A 76 -19.07 13.03 11.35
C ARG A 76 -18.59 14.04 10.33
N ASN A 77 -19.47 14.92 9.87
CA ASN A 77 -19.11 15.98 8.93
C ASN A 77 -18.08 16.94 9.54
N GLN A 78 -18.25 17.33 10.81
CA GLN A 78 -17.27 18.16 11.52
C GLN A 78 -15.91 17.46 11.61
N VAL A 79 -15.86 16.16 11.95
CA VAL A 79 -14.58 15.42 11.95
C VAL A 79 -13.94 15.41 10.56
N TYR A 80 -14.74 15.24 9.49
CA TYR A 80 -14.21 15.31 8.13
C TYR A 80 -13.66 16.69 7.78
N ASP A 81 -14.32 17.77 8.19
CA ASP A 81 -13.86 19.13 7.94
C ASP A 81 -12.53 19.39 8.66
N ASN A 82 -12.42 19.01 9.94
CA ASN A 82 -11.16 19.07 10.69
C ASN A 82 -10.01 18.27 10.03
N ILE A 83 -10.30 17.07 9.52
CA ILE A 83 -9.29 16.27 8.81
C ILE A 83 -8.87 16.99 7.52
N MET A 84 -9.83 17.52 6.76
CA MET A 84 -9.59 18.19 5.49
C MET A 84 -8.71 19.44 5.64
N GLU A 85 -8.80 20.16 6.76
CA GLU A 85 -7.91 21.30 7.07
C GLU A 85 -6.42 20.92 7.13
N HIS A 86 -6.12 19.64 7.38
CA HIS A 86 -4.76 19.11 7.47
C HIS A 86 -4.35 18.24 6.28
N LEU A 87 -5.26 18.02 5.32
CA LEU A 87 -4.96 17.27 4.12
C LEU A 87 -4.54 18.21 3.00
N SER A 88 -3.59 17.75 2.17
CA SER A 88 -3.26 18.45 0.94
C SER A 88 -4.47 18.52 0.01
N ASP A 89 -4.55 19.58 -0.81
CA ASP A 89 -5.61 19.82 -1.80
C ASP A 89 -5.82 18.67 -2.81
N ARG A 90 -4.90 17.70 -2.85
CA ARG A 90 -5.04 16.46 -3.61
C ARG A 90 -6.21 15.58 -3.16
N PHE A 91 -6.62 15.68 -1.90
CA PHE A 91 -7.70 14.86 -1.35
C PHE A 91 -8.99 15.65 -1.28
N THR A 92 -10.09 15.04 -1.74
CA THR A 92 -11.42 15.63 -1.59
C THR A 92 -12.16 15.01 -0.40
N LYS A 93 -13.15 15.73 0.15
CA LYS A 93 -14.01 15.22 1.23
C LYS A 93 -14.74 13.92 0.84
N ASP A 94 -15.14 13.81 -0.43
CA ASP A 94 -15.73 12.58 -0.98
C ASP A 94 -14.73 11.41 -0.98
N THR A 95 -13.48 11.65 -1.39
CA THR A 95 -12.42 10.64 -1.35
C THR A 95 -12.13 10.20 0.08
N LEU A 96 -12.08 11.15 1.02
CA LEU A 96 -11.92 10.87 2.45
C LEU A 96 -13.06 9.98 2.96
N CYS A 97 -14.31 10.37 2.73
CA CYS A 97 -15.49 9.61 3.16
C CYS A 97 -15.47 8.17 2.62
N LYS A 98 -15.19 8.00 1.31
CA LYS A 98 -15.09 6.66 0.69
C LYS A 98 -13.99 5.81 1.32
N LYS A 99 -12.83 6.40 1.61
CA LYS A 99 -11.73 5.70 2.30
C LYS A 99 -12.08 5.35 3.74
N THR A 100 -12.70 6.26 4.49
CA THR A 100 -13.19 6.00 5.85
C THR A 100 -14.20 4.86 5.87
N GLN A 101 -15.16 4.84 4.94
CA GLN A 101 -16.14 3.75 4.84
C GLN A 101 -15.47 2.40 4.57
N LYS A 102 -14.47 2.36 3.67
CA LYS A 102 -13.67 1.15 3.43
C LYS A 102 -12.91 0.72 4.68
N ALA A 103 -12.25 1.66 5.37
CA ALA A 103 -11.53 1.40 6.60
C ALA A 103 -12.46 0.88 7.71
N VAL A 104 -13.67 1.42 7.85
CA VAL A 104 -14.68 0.93 8.81
C VAL A 104 -15.11 -0.50 8.48
N LYS A 105 -15.22 -0.87 7.19
CA LYS A 105 -15.49 -2.26 6.81
C LYS A 105 -14.34 -3.18 7.19
N ILE A 106 -13.09 -2.78 6.95
CA ILE A 106 -11.90 -3.53 7.37
C ILE A 106 -11.86 -3.69 8.88
N PHE A 107 -12.11 -2.61 9.64
CA PHE A 107 -12.13 -2.61 11.10
C PHE A 107 -13.12 -3.63 11.69
N LYS A 108 -14.25 -3.89 11.02
CA LYS A 108 -15.25 -4.87 11.48
C LYS A 108 -14.84 -6.33 11.25
N LEU A 109 -13.78 -6.59 10.48
CA LEU A 109 -13.29 -7.95 10.22
C LEU A 109 -12.31 -8.44 11.29
N PHE A 110 -11.90 -7.57 12.20
CA PHE A 110 -11.00 -7.83 13.32
C PHE A 110 -11.73 -7.58 14.63
#